data_AF-A0A379MZV8-F1
#
_entry.id   AF-A0A379MZV8-F1
#
_cell.length_a   1.000
_cell.length_b   1.000
_cell.length_c   1.000
_cell.angle_alpha   90.00
_cell.angle_beta   90.00
_cell.angle_gamma   90.00
#
_symmetry.space_group_name_H-M   'P 1'
#
loop_
_entity.id
_entity.type
_entity.pdbx_description
1 polymer ?
#
loop_
_entity_poly.entity_id
_entity_poly.type
_entity_poly.pdbx_seq_one_letter_code
_entity_poly.pdbx_strand_id
1 'polypeptide(L)'
;MAILAETTIPRSLDLLAVRCLGAGPGRRVEAWLFEDEAVRRGVEERLRAAGIEARLRSAYKPLLHFFLEEASLEGVTAVRIRYPVHAAANPLRFRMEAYPLAGLLGGRMLRFEPGGDDLHYEVGLLREGGGEERHRVFAPNRLRRDLLGRESLSPCGWWCRRDAGPDGQVVEDEAFETEYEAAFRLAMESLDRHEWGESGPCFGVLEMRVETGGIERPLSYGGECLSTREALHEDLYFSALEFCGARAGLAPGDRRLQPGQIVPDIRPGEGQTRLRVAIQPREMAEKGDKGSGRGAAEGEGELESAARPLPLKRIAQELEALPGERFEALSVQGRPVRGVHVPGETGIGLVVTAGQHANETSGVVGALRAARVLAGIGRLGFALIPLENPDGYALHERFRRVHPHHMHHAARYTALGDDLEVRDGPPWHEKAVRLEAFHRIGARLHVNLHGYPAHEWTRPLSGYLPRGFESWSIPGGSSLFSAMGRGWTGWPGR
;
A
#
# COMPACT_ATOMS: atom_id res chain seq x y z
N MET A 1 -25.81 5.87 8.77
CA MET A 1 -24.94 6.17 7.61
C MET A 1 -24.90 7.68 7.46
N ALA A 2 -23.72 8.28 7.29
CA ALA A 2 -23.54 9.71 7.02
C ALA A 2 -22.63 9.88 5.80
N ILE A 3 -23.00 10.73 4.84
CA ILE A 3 -22.18 11.03 3.66
C ILE A 3 -21.42 12.33 3.95
N LEU A 4 -20.09 12.28 3.86
CA LEU A 4 -19.19 13.39 4.15
C LEU A 4 -18.83 14.14 2.86
N ALA A 5 -18.71 13.41 1.74
CA ALA A 5 -18.53 13.98 0.41
C ALA A 5 -19.05 13.02 -0.66
N GLU A 6 -19.61 13.57 -1.73
CA GLU A 6 -19.95 12.83 -2.94
C GLU A 6 -19.82 13.80 -4.13
N THR A 7 -18.90 13.50 -5.06
CA THR A 7 -18.59 14.41 -6.17
C THR A 7 -17.99 13.69 -7.36
N THR A 8 -18.05 14.33 -8.52
CA THR A 8 -17.40 13.90 -9.76
C THR A 8 -16.39 14.95 -10.18
N ILE A 9 -15.17 14.50 -10.47
CA ILE A 9 -14.02 15.34 -10.80
C ILE A 9 -13.70 15.12 -12.28
N PRO A 10 -13.66 16.19 -13.10
CA PRO A 10 -13.30 16.08 -14.50
C PRO A 10 -11.90 15.48 -14.68
N ARG A 11 -11.77 14.60 -15.67
CA ARG A 11 -10.49 13.98 -16.02
C ARG A 11 -9.51 15.00 -16.55
N SER A 12 -8.33 15.12 -15.96
CA SER A 12 -7.35 16.14 -16.32
C SER A 12 -6.77 15.91 -17.71
N LEU A 13 -6.61 14.67 -18.14
CA LEU A 13 -6.17 14.35 -19.50
C LEU A 13 -7.15 14.87 -20.57
N ASP A 14 -8.46 14.78 -20.32
CA ASP A 14 -9.48 15.27 -21.25
C ASP A 14 -9.49 16.80 -21.29
N LEU A 15 -9.39 17.46 -20.11
CA LEU A 15 -9.27 18.91 -20.02
C LEU A 15 -8.02 19.43 -20.75
N LEU A 16 -6.89 18.74 -20.60
CA LEU A 16 -5.65 19.06 -21.31
C LEU A 16 -5.79 18.88 -22.82
N ALA A 17 -6.42 17.81 -23.27
CA ALA A 17 -6.66 17.62 -24.70
C ALA A 17 -7.50 18.74 -25.29
N VAL A 18 -8.57 19.17 -24.59
CA VAL A 18 -9.38 20.34 -24.98
C VAL A 18 -8.53 21.62 -25.01
N ARG A 19 -7.71 21.86 -23.98
CA ARG A 19 -6.78 23.01 -23.91
C ARG A 19 -5.81 23.00 -25.11
N CYS A 20 -5.25 21.86 -25.47
CA CYS A 20 -4.33 21.72 -26.60
C CYS A 20 -5.03 22.03 -27.93
N LEU A 21 -6.20 21.43 -28.17
CA LEU A 21 -6.94 21.60 -29.42
C LEU A 21 -7.40 23.05 -29.63
N GLY A 22 -7.71 23.77 -28.55
CA GLY A 22 -8.05 25.20 -28.60
C GLY A 22 -6.88 26.12 -28.96
N ALA A 23 -5.63 25.70 -28.75
CA ALA A 23 -4.44 26.53 -28.99
C ALA A 23 -3.99 26.57 -30.47
N GLY A 24 -4.51 25.68 -31.32
CA GLY A 24 -4.19 25.59 -32.74
C GLY A 24 -2.91 24.82 -33.09
N PRO A 25 -2.68 24.54 -34.40
CA PRO A 25 -1.59 23.68 -34.88
C PRO A 25 -0.20 24.33 -34.75
N GLY A 26 0.86 23.50 -34.85
CA GLY A 26 2.26 23.93 -34.87
C GLY A 26 2.87 24.15 -33.48
N ARG A 27 2.18 23.78 -32.40
CA ARG A 27 2.67 23.91 -31.02
C ARG A 27 3.33 22.63 -30.54
N ARG A 28 4.29 22.77 -29.62
CA ARG A 28 4.89 21.66 -28.88
C ARG A 28 4.45 21.72 -27.42
N VAL A 29 3.95 20.61 -26.92
CA VAL A 29 3.35 20.48 -25.59
C VAL A 29 3.97 19.30 -24.86
N GLU A 30 4.33 19.51 -23.60
CA GLU A 30 4.71 18.44 -22.69
C GLU A 30 3.81 18.52 -21.45
N ALA A 31 3.33 17.37 -20.97
CA ALA A 31 2.56 17.34 -19.74
C ALA A 31 2.87 16.08 -18.94
N TRP A 32 2.74 16.18 -17.62
CA TRP A 32 2.91 15.09 -16.68
C TRP A 32 1.60 14.83 -15.93
N LEU A 33 1.16 13.58 -15.95
CA LEU A 33 -0.15 13.14 -15.46
C LEU A 33 -0.02 11.81 -14.73
N PHE A 34 -1.02 11.44 -13.93
CA PHE A 34 -1.09 10.14 -13.25
C PHE A 34 -1.78 9.07 -14.10
N GLU A 35 -1.65 9.16 -15.43
CA GLU A 35 -2.37 8.34 -16.41
C GLU A 35 -1.50 7.24 -17.02
N ASP A 36 -2.12 6.10 -17.32
CA ASP A 36 -1.44 4.97 -17.95
C ASP A 36 -0.84 5.34 -19.31
N GLU A 37 0.25 4.64 -19.68
CA GLU A 37 0.96 4.88 -20.93
C GLU A 37 0.05 4.75 -22.15
N ALA A 38 -0.75 3.68 -22.24
CA ALA A 38 -1.57 3.43 -23.43
C ALA A 38 -2.58 4.57 -23.66
N VAL A 39 -3.18 5.08 -22.58
CA VAL A 39 -4.12 6.20 -22.63
C VAL A 39 -3.40 7.49 -23.06
N ARG A 40 -2.22 7.77 -22.49
CA ARG A 40 -1.39 8.92 -22.87
C ARG A 40 -1.04 8.89 -24.36
N ARG A 41 -0.58 7.75 -24.89
CA ARG A 41 -0.26 7.60 -26.33
C ARG A 41 -1.47 7.80 -27.23
N GLY A 42 -2.64 7.28 -26.85
CA GLY A 42 -3.87 7.50 -27.61
C GLY A 42 -4.26 8.98 -27.73
N VAL A 43 -4.04 9.78 -26.68
CA VAL A 43 -4.28 11.23 -26.74
C VAL A 43 -3.20 11.95 -27.54
N GLU A 44 -1.92 11.56 -27.43
CA GLU A 44 -0.85 12.08 -28.28
C GLU A 44 -1.16 11.86 -29.77
N GLU A 45 -1.66 10.69 -30.15
CA GLU A 45 -2.10 10.38 -31.52
C GLU A 45 -3.20 11.32 -32.01
N ARG A 46 -4.22 11.54 -31.17
CA ARG A 46 -5.32 12.47 -31.48
C ARG A 46 -4.82 13.91 -31.66
N LEU A 47 -3.89 14.36 -30.82
CA LEU A 47 -3.29 15.69 -30.91
C LEU A 47 -2.41 15.83 -32.15
N ARG A 48 -1.64 14.79 -32.50
CA ARG A 48 -0.83 14.74 -33.71
C ARG A 48 -1.68 14.85 -34.97
N ALA A 49 -2.84 14.19 -35.00
CA ALA A 49 -3.79 14.30 -36.11
C ALA A 49 -4.33 15.72 -36.28
N ALA A 50 -4.32 16.54 -35.23
CA ALA A 50 -4.64 17.97 -35.25
C ALA A 50 -3.42 18.88 -35.51
N GLY A 51 -2.25 18.32 -35.83
CA GLY A 51 -1.02 19.08 -36.10
C GLY A 51 -0.32 19.63 -34.85
N ILE A 52 -0.56 19.03 -33.68
CA ILE A 52 0.07 19.40 -32.41
C ILE A 52 1.08 18.32 -32.02
N GLU A 53 2.32 18.71 -31.74
CA GLU A 53 3.34 17.81 -31.20
C GLU A 53 3.18 17.75 -29.68
N ALA A 54 2.72 16.61 -29.16
CA ALA A 54 2.51 16.43 -27.72
C ALA A 54 3.33 15.26 -27.19
N ARG A 55 3.90 15.43 -26.00
CA ARG A 55 4.50 14.35 -25.21
C ARG A 55 3.96 14.34 -23.79
N LEU A 56 3.15 13.34 -23.49
CA LEU A 56 2.51 13.13 -22.21
C LEU A 56 3.29 12.07 -21.43
N ARG A 57 3.73 12.42 -20.24
CA ARG A 57 4.58 11.59 -19.35
C ARG A 57 3.88 11.28 -18.04
N SER A 58 4.40 10.31 -17.32
CA SER A 58 3.94 10.00 -15.97
C SER A 58 4.48 11.02 -14.97
N ALA A 59 3.60 11.60 -14.15
CA ALA A 59 3.98 12.34 -12.95
C ALA A 59 4.43 11.39 -11.81
N TYR A 60 4.02 10.13 -11.86
CA TYR A 60 4.39 9.10 -10.89
C TYR A 60 5.63 8.35 -11.35
N LYS A 61 6.70 8.36 -10.53
CA LYS A 61 7.99 7.70 -10.82
C LYS A 61 8.54 8.01 -12.24
N PRO A 62 8.71 9.29 -12.61
CA PRO A 62 9.05 9.72 -13.97
C PRO A 62 10.36 9.11 -14.49
N LEU A 63 11.36 8.90 -13.63
CA LEU A 63 12.60 8.22 -14.00
C LEU A 63 12.34 6.79 -14.48
N LEU A 64 11.51 6.03 -13.76
CA LEU A 64 11.21 4.66 -14.12
C LEU A 64 10.43 4.60 -15.44
N HIS A 65 9.44 5.49 -15.60
CA HIS A 65 8.71 5.62 -16.85
C HIS A 65 9.61 6.04 -18.02
N PHE A 66 10.64 6.87 -17.81
CA PHE A 66 11.63 7.15 -18.86
C PHE A 66 12.31 5.86 -19.37
N PHE A 67 12.76 4.98 -18.46
CA PHE A 67 13.36 3.70 -18.86
C PHE A 67 12.37 2.71 -19.48
N LEU A 68 11.10 2.79 -19.10
CA LEU A 68 10.06 1.91 -19.58
C LEU A 68 9.43 2.35 -20.90
N GLU A 69 9.52 3.63 -21.25
CA GLU A 69 8.74 4.24 -22.35
C GLU A 69 9.57 5.02 -23.37
N GLU A 70 10.79 5.43 -23.03
CA GLU A 70 11.59 6.37 -23.84
C GLU A 70 13.00 5.87 -24.14
N ALA A 71 13.69 5.32 -23.14
CA ALA A 71 15.09 4.93 -23.29
C ALA A 71 15.26 3.66 -24.14
N SER A 72 16.17 3.70 -25.11
CA SER A 72 16.66 2.47 -25.76
C SER A 72 17.85 1.89 -25.00
N LEU A 73 17.67 0.68 -24.47
CA LEU A 73 18.70 -0.07 -23.73
C LEU A 73 19.57 -0.98 -24.63
N GLU A 74 19.35 -0.94 -25.94
CA GLU A 74 20.16 -1.70 -26.90
C GLU A 74 21.62 -1.24 -26.86
N GLY A 75 22.56 -2.16 -26.68
CA GLY A 75 23.99 -1.84 -26.59
C GLY A 75 24.39 -0.98 -25.37
N VAL A 76 23.50 -0.75 -24.40
CA VAL A 76 23.84 -0.04 -23.15
C VAL A 76 24.51 -1.00 -22.17
N THR A 77 25.72 -0.67 -21.73
CA THR A 77 26.51 -1.47 -20.77
C THR A 77 26.44 -0.94 -19.35
N ALA A 78 26.29 0.38 -19.20
CA ALA A 78 26.19 1.05 -17.90
C ALA A 78 25.25 2.24 -17.93
N VAL A 79 24.64 2.50 -16.78
CA VAL A 79 23.71 3.61 -16.54
C VAL A 79 24.22 4.41 -15.34
N ARG A 80 24.41 5.72 -15.53
CA ARG A 80 24.68 6.67 -14.45
C ARG A 80 23.45 7.54 -14.26
N ILE A 81 23.00 7.69 -13.02
CA ILE A 81 21.85 8.53 -12.66
C ILE A 81 22.27 9.50 -11.58
N ARG A 82 22.25 10.80 -11.89
CA ARG A 82 22.28 11.85 -10.87
C ARG A 82 20.84 12.17 -10.49
N TYR A 83 20.44 11.89 -9.26
CA TYR A 83 19.07 12.07 -8.80
C TYR A 83 18.92 13.40 -8.03
N PRO A 84 17.76 14.07 -8.11
CA PRO A 84 17.57 15.35 -7.45
C PRO A 84 17.61 15.20 -5.92
N VAL A 85 18.14 16.21 -5.23
CA VAL A 85 18.17 16.29 -3.77
C VAL A 85 17.54 17.63 -3.37
N HIS A 86 16.40 17.57 -2.69
CA HIS A 86 15.63 18.76 -2.34
C HIS A 86 15.49 18.89 -0.82
N ALA A 87 15.63 20.11 -0.29
CA ALA A 87 15.64 20.37 1.15
C ALA A 87 14.36 19.91 1.88
N ALA A 88 13.22 19.93 1.19
CA ALA A 88 11.93 19.48 1.72
C ALA A 88 11.62 17.97 1.53
N ALA A 89 12.62 17.16 1.21
CA ALA A 89 12.46 15.71 1.05
C ALA A 89 13.61 14.95 1.72
N ASN A 90 13.37 13.68 2.04
CA ASN A 90 14.45 12.78 2.45
C ASN A 90 15.53 12.78 1.34
N PRO A 91 16.83 12.96 1.65
CA PRO A 91 17.90 13.02 0.65
C PRO A 91 18.02 11.77 -0.24
N LEU A 92 17.46 10.62 0.18
CA LEU A 92 17.45 9.38 -0.58
C LEU A 92 16.14 9.13 -1.32
N ARG A 93 15.10 9.97 -1.13
CA ARG A 93 13.77 9.78 -1.72
C ARG A 93 13.82 9.47 -3.20
N PHE A 94 14.38 10.36 -4.01
CA PHE A 94 14.40 10.21 -5.47
C PHE A 94 15.27 9.04 -5.96
N ARG A 95 16.28 8.64 -5.18
CA ARG A 95 17.00 7.39 -5.43
C ARG A 95 16.10 6.18 -5.19
N MET A 96 15.30 6.20 -4.12
CA MET A 96 14.36 5.12 -3.79
C MET A 96 13.21 5.03 -4.79
N GLU A 97 12.72 6.17 -5.31
CA GLU A 97 11.72 6.21 -6.39
C GLU A 97 12.15 5.44 -7.65
N ALA A 98 13.46 5.25 -7.84
CA ALA A 98 14.00 4.47 -8.94
C ALA A 98 13.81 2.96 -8.77
N TYR A 99 13.41 2.44 -7.60
CA TYR A 99 13.12 1.01 -7.45
C TYR A 99 11.95 0.61 -8.38
N PRO A 100 11.97 -0.57 -9.06
CA PRO A 100 13.00 -1.62 -9.06
C PRO A 100 13.96 -1.54 -10.27
N LEU A 101 14.37 -0.34 -10.73
CA LEU A 101 15.16 -0.14 -11.96
C LEU A 101 16.40 -1.04 -12.07
N ALA A 102 17.14 -1.26 -10.97
CA ALA A 102 18.31 -2.13 -10.97
C ALA A 102 17.99 -3.54 -11.49
N GLY A 103 16.83 -4.08 -11.08
CA GLY A 103 16.32 -5.37 -11.55
C GLY A 103 15.90 -5.35 -13.02
N LEU A 104 15.27 -4.25 -13.47
CA LEU A 104 14.83 -4.07 -14.85
C LEU A 104 15.99 -3.92 -15.84
N LEU A 105 17.14 -3.41 -15.40
CA LEU A 105 18.33 -3.25 -16.23
C LEU A 105 19.06 -4.56 -16.53
N GLY A 106 18.62 -5.70 -15.98
CA GLY A 106 19.12 -7.02 -16.37
C GLY A 106 20.61 -7.23 -16.13
N GLY A 107 21.15 -6.70 -15.02
CA GLY A 107 22.55 -6.87 -14.64
C GLY A 107 23.53 -5.83 -15.21
N ARG A 108 23.05 -4.86 -16.01
CA ARG A 108 23.87 -3.71 -16.44
C ARG A 108 24.34 -2.92 -15.21
N MET A 109 25.55 -2.34 -15.30
CA MET A 109 26.08 -1.54 -14.19
C MET A 109 25.21 -0.31 -13.98
N LEU A 110 24.72 -0.11 -12.76
CA LEU A 110 23.92 1.05 -12.37
C LEU A 110 24.62 1.82 -11.26
N ARG A 111 24.83 3.13 -11.46
CA ARG A 111 25.42 4.03 -10.46
C ARG A 111 24.49 5.20 -10.19
N PHE A 112 24.20 5.43 -8.92
CA PHE A 112 23.47 6.61 -8.44
C PHE A 112 24.42 7.61 -7.81
N GLU A 113 24.20 8.89 -8.07
CA GLU A 113 24.91 10.01 -7.49
C GLU A 113 23.92 11.10 -7.10
N PRO A 114 24.14 11.85 -6.01
CA PRO A 114 23.33 13.02 -5.73
C PRO A 114 23.55 14.11 -6.80
N GLY A 115 22.46 14.72 -7.24
CA GLY A 115 22.40 15.81 -8.21
C GLY A 115 22.11 17.16 -7.55
N GLY A 116 21.49 18.07 -8.32
CA GLY A 116 21.01 19.37 -7.84
C GLY A 116 19.61 19.31 -7.21
N ASP A 117 19.06 20.48 -6.87
CA ASP A 117 17.74 20.67 -6.27
C ASP A 117 16.66 21.08 -7.29
N ASP A 118 17.00 21.14 -8.57
CA ASP A 118 16.17 21.58 -9.69
C ASP A 118 15.14 20.55 -10.18
N LEU A 119 14.89 19.49 -9.38
CA LEU A 119 13.91 18.44 -9.65
C LEU A 119 14.14 17.68 -10.98
N HIS A 120 15.39 17.55 -11.43
CA HIS A 120 15.71 16.74 -12.60
C HIS A 120 16.62 15.56 -12.25
N TYR A 121 16.35 14.42 -12.87
CA TYR A 121 17.33 13.35 -12.99
C TYR A 121 18.21 13.63 -14.22
N GLU A 122 19.52 13.47 -14.07
CA GLU A 122 20.45 13.41 -15.20
C GLU A 122 20.83 11.95 -15.45
N VAL A 123 20.52 11.44 -16.63
CA VAL A 123 20.74 10.04 -17.00
C VAL A 123 21.83 9.98 -18.07
N GLY A 124 22.89 9.21 -17.80
CA GLY A 124 23.92 8.85 -18.77
C GLY A 124 23.82 7.38 -19.13
N LEU A 125 23.62 7.07 -20.41
CA LEU A 125 23.60 5.72 -20.96
C LEU A 125 24.92 5.47 -21.70
N LEU A 126 25.79 4.64 -21.12
CA LEU A 126 27.07 4.29 -21.73
C LEU A 126 26.88 3.09 -22.66
N ARG A 127 27.32 3.23 -23.90
CA ARG A 127 27.13 2.23 -24.97
C ARG A 127 28.39 1.42 -25.24
N GLU A 128 28.21 0.22 -25.80
CA GLU A 128 29.27 -0.59 -26.39
C GLU A 128 29.99 0.26 -27.46
N GLY A 129 31.29 0.49 -27.28
CA GLY A 129 32.07 1.43 -28.10
C GLY A 129 32.42 2.77 -27.43
N GLY A 130 31.98 3.01 -26.19
CA GLY A 130 32.44 4.12 -25.34
C GLY A 130 31.66 5.43 -25.49
N GLY A 131 30.60 5.47 -26.31
CA GLY A 131 29.70 6.63 -26.40
C GLY A 131 28.82 6.77 -25.15
N GLU A 132 28.52 8.01 -24.77
CA GLU A 132 27.57 8.33 -23.70
C GLU A 132 26.39 9.14 -24.28
N GLU A 133 25.18 8.61 -24.16
CA GLU A 133 23.95 9.37 -24.42
C GLU A 133 23.46 10.00 -23.13
N ARG A 134 23.10 11.28 -23.16
CA ARG A 134 22.66 12.02 -21.97
C ARG A 134 21.22 12.46 -22.11
N HIS A 135 20.44 12.21 -21.07
CA HIS A 135 19.06 12.66 -20.94
C HIS A 135 18.85 13.42 -19.65
N ARG A 136 17.84 14.29 -19.66
CA ARG A 136 17.38 15.00 -18.47
C ARG A 136 15.89 14.70 -18.29
N VAL A 137 15.52 14.13 -17.15
CA VAL A 137 14.16 13.68 -16.85
C VAL A 137 13.60 14.54 -15.72
N PHE A 138 12.60 15.35 -16.03
CA PHE A 138 11.94 16.20 -15.05
C PHE A 138 11.06 15.38 -14.10
N ALA A 139 11.14 15.69 -12.80
CA ALA A 139 10.34 15.11 -11.75
C ALA A 139 9.35 16.16 -11.20
N PRO A 140 8.14 16.27 -11.78
CA PRO A 140 7.20 17.33 -11.42
C PRO A 140 6.74 17.17 -9.97
N ASN A 141 7.18 18.07 -9.11
CA ASN A 141 6.81 18.08 -7.70
C ASN A 141 6.46 19.50 -7.26
N ARG A 142 5.59 19.59 -6.25
CA ARG A 142 5.31 20.83 -5.54
C ARG A 142 5.26 20.60 -4.04
N LEU A 143 5.57 21.64 -3.27
CA LEU A 143 5.33 21.64 -1.84
C LEU A 143 3.81 21.63 -1.59
N ARG A 144 3.38 20.72 -0.73
CA ARG A 144 2.00 20.63 -0.25
C ARG A 144 2.01 20.55 1.27
N ARG A 145 1.00 21.16 1.89
CA ARG A 145 0.69 21.01 3.30
C ARG A 145 -0.45 20.02 3.46
N ASP A 146 -0.29 19.06 4.36
CA ASP A 146 -1.39 18.17 4.74
C ASP A 146 -2.31 18.84 5.77
N LEU A 147 -3.39 18.14 6.17
CA LEU A 147 -4.36 18.65 7.15
C LEU A 147 -3.75 18.94 8.53
N LEU A 148 -2.59 18.36 8.83
CA LEU A 148 -1.88 18.60 10.09
C LEU A 148 -0.84 19.72 9.94
N GLY A 149 -0.85 20.44 8.81
CA GLY A 149 0.04 21.56 8.52
C GLY A 149 1.46 21.15 8.15
N ARG A 150 1.75 19.86 7.99
CA ARG A 150 3.09 19.36 7.67
C ARG A 150 3.36 19.51 6.18
N GLU A 151 4.54 20.02 5.85
CA GLU A 151 4.98 20.15 4.46
C GLU A 151 5.57 18.85 3.92
N SER A 152 5.23 18.53 2.68
CA SER A 152 5.82 17.44 1.91
C SER A 152 5.99 17.85 0.45
N LEU A 153 7.12 17.47 -0.13
CA LEU A 153 7.34 17.58 -1.57
C LEU A 153 6.64 16.41 -2.26
N SER A 154 5.57 16.66 -2.99
CA SER A 154 4.73 15.61 -3.59
C SER A 154 4.72 15.71 -5.11
N PRO A 155 4.69 14.58 -5.84
CA PRO A 155 4.51 14.58 -7.28
C PRO A 155 3.20 15.28 -7.67
N CYS A 156 3.17 15.96 -8.82
CA CYS A 156 2.00 16.71 -9.26
C CYS A 156 1.80 16.72 -10.78
N GLY A 157 0.59 17.10 -11.19
CA GLY A 157 0.33 17.51 -12.57
C GLY A 157 1.21 18.69 -12.97
N TRP A 158 1.80 18.60 -14.17
CA TRP A 158 2.64 19.66 -14.72
C TRP A 158 2.40 19.86 -16.20
N TRP A 159 2.42 21.11 -16.64
CA TRP A 159 2.17 21.51 -18.01
C TRP A 159 3.27 22.43 -18.50
N CYS A 160 3.83 22.10 -19.67
CA CYS A 160 4.80 22.93 -20.37
C CYS A 160 4.37 23.11 -21.82
N ARG A 161 4.28 24.37 -22.28
CA ARG A 161 3.97 24.71 -23.67
C ARG A 161 5.08 25.55 -24.26
N ARG A 162 5.51 25.18 -25.46
CA ARG A 162 6.53 25.91 -26.24
C ARG A 162 5.94 26.44 -27.54
N ASP A 163 6.54 27.50 -28.05
CA ASP A 163 6.32 27.96 -29.43
C ASP A 163 6.77 26.89 -30.45
N ALA A 164 6.36 27.07 -31.70
CA ALA A 164 6.76 26.20 -32.80
C ALA A 164 8.28 26.25 -33.03
N GLY A 165 8.87 25.11 -33.37
CA GLY A 165 10.28 25.00 -33.78
C GLY A 165 11.22 24.44 -32.71
N PRO A 166 12.47 24.07 -33.08
CA PRO A 166 13.42 23.39 -32.18
C PRO A 166 13.81 24.21 -30.95
N ASP A 167 13.87 25.54 -31.12
CA ASP A 167 14.25 26.52 -30.09
C ASP A 167 13.04 27.34 -29.60
N GLY A 168 11.82 26.79 -29.77
CA GLY A 168 10.58 27.46 -29.35
C GLY A 168 10.64 27.88 -27.87
N GLN A 169 10.38 29.15 -27.61
CA GLN A 169 10.39 29.69 -26.25
C GLN A 169 9.33 29.01 -25.39
N VAL A 170 9.65 28.81 -24.12
CA VAL A 170 8.68 28.35 -23.12
C VAL A 170 7.68 29.47 -22.89
N VAL A 171 6.41 29.21 -23.20
CA VAL A 171 5.33 30.18 -23.02
C VAL A 171 4.57 29.93 -21.72
N GLU A 172 4.41 28.66 -21.36
CA GLU A 172 3.78 28.23 -20.11
C GLU A 172 4.61 27.10 -19.51
N ASP A 173 4.80 27.14 -18.20
CA ASP A 173 5.51 26.12 -17.42
C ASP A 173 5.00 26.17 -15.98
N GLU A 174 3.94 25.39 -15.70
CA GLU A 174 3.17 25.51 -14.47
C GLU A 174 2.66 24.17 -13.95
N ALA A 175 2.59 24.07 -12.62
CA ALA A 175 1.89 22.98 -11.95
C ALA A 175 0.37 23.20 -12.05
N PHE A 176 -0.39 22.11 -12.20
CA PHE A 176 -1.85 22.13 -12.11
C PHE A 176 -2.34 20.94 -11.26
N GLU A 177 -3.53 21.06 -10.67
CA GLU A 177 -4.11 19.96 -9.87
C GLU A 177 -4.79 18.93 -10.77
N THR A 178 -4.33 17.68 -10.68
CA THR A 178 -4.96 16.54 -11.36
C THR A 178 -6.20 16.03 -10.63
N GLU A 179 -7.05 15.27 -11.31
CA GLU A 179 -8.16 14.53 -10.68
C GLU A 179 -7.68 13.55 -9.60
N TYR A 180 -6.49 12.98 -9.76
CA TYR A 180 -5.83 12.13 -8.76
C TYR A 180 -5.55 12.89 -7.46
N GLU A 181 -4.94 14.07 -7.58
CA GLU A 181 -4.62 14.95 -6.45
C GLU A 181 -5.88 15.54 -5.81
N ALA A 182 -6.85 15.96 -6.63
CA ALA A 182 -8.12 16.50 -6.18
C ALA A 182 -8.95 15.47 -5.40
N ALA A 183 -8.98 14.20 -5.85
CA ALA A 183 -9.70 13.13 -5.15
C ALA A 183 -9.17 12.92 -3.73
N PHE A 184 -7.85 12.86 -3.57
CA PHE A 184 -7.22 12.79 -2.24
C PHE A 184 -7.54 14.01 -1.38
N ARG A 185 -7.32 15.21 -1.92
CA ARG A 185 -7.54 16.46 -1.19
C ARG A 185 -8.99 16.58 -0.72
N LEU A 186 -9.96 16.38 -1.61
CA LEU A 186 -11.39 16.48 -1.30
C LEU A 186 -11.83 15.42 -0.29
N ALA A 187 -11.27 14.21 -0.34
CA ALA A 187 -11.55 13.17 0.65
C ALA A 187 -11.05 13.60 2.04
N MET A 188 -9.82 14.06 2.13
CA MET A 188 -9.23 14.52 3.40
C MET A 188 -9.96 15.76 3.95
N GLU A 189 -10.22 16.77 3.12
CA GLU A 189 -11.00 17.97 3.50
C GLU A 189 -12.42 17.64 3.97
N SER A 190 -13.01 16.53 3.51
CA SER A 190 -14.33 16.09 3.99
C SER A 190 -14.28 15.61 5.45
N LEU A 191 -13.15 15.03 5.89
CA LEU A 191 -12.95 14.64 7.28
C LEU A 191 -12.79 15.86 8.18
N ASP A 192 -12.01 16.84 7.74
CA ASP A 192 -11.74 18.04 8.53
C ASP A 192 -12.99 18.92 8.72
N ARG A 193 -13.85 18.99 7.69
CA ARG A 193 -15.13 19.70 7.73
C ARG A 193 -16.21 18.98 8.52
N HIS A 194 -16.06 17.69 8.80
CA HIS A 194 -17.05 16.94 9.55
C HIS A 194 -16.97 17.25 11.05
N GLU A 195 -18.11 17.49 11.68
CA GLU A 195 -18.21 17.74 13.12
C GLU A 195 -18.19 16.41 13.89
N TRP A 196 -17.01 15.99 14.36
CA TRP A 196 -16.79 14.72 15.06
C TRP A 196 -17.27 14.68 16.53
N GLY A 197 -17.67 15.83 17.09
CA GLY A 197 -17.98 15.94 18.52
C GLY A 197 -16.75 15.89 19.44
N GLU A 198 -16.99 15.87 20.75
CA GLU A 198 -15.93 15.95 21.78
C GLU A 198 -15.04 14.71 21.87
N SER A 199 -15.54 13.53 21.48
CA SER A 199 -14.77 12.29 21.48
C SER A 199 -13.80 12.17 20.30
N GLY A 200 -13.83 13.12 19.37
CA GLY A 200 -13.07 13.02 18.11
C GLY A 200 -13.59 11.90 17.19
N PRO A 201 -12.85 11.59 16.11
CA PRO A 201 -13.29 10.64 15.10
C PRO A 201 -13.37 9.21 15.63
N CYS A 202 -14.60 8.75 15.84
CA CYS A 202 -14.93 7.37 16.20
C CYS A 202 -16.10 6.89 15.34
N PHE A 203 -15.89 5.82 14.58
CA PHE A 203 -16.85 5.30 13.61
C PHE A 203 -16.83 3.76 13.54
N GLY A 204 -17.87 3.18 12.92
CA GLY A 204 -17.83 1.77 12.54
C GLY A 204 -16.85 1.56 11.40
N VAL A 205 -17.18 2.16 10.25
CA VAL A 205 -16.38 2.12 9.03
C VAL A 205 -16.38 3.52 8.38
N LEU A 206 -15.21 4.04 8.04
CA LEU A 206 -15.03 5.20 7.17
C LEU A 206 -14.72 4.71 5.76
N GLU A 207 -15.74 4.65 4.92
CA GLU A 207 -15.62 4.25 3.52
C GLU A 207 -15.19 5.46 2.67
N MET A 208 -14.11 5.30 1.90
CA MET A 208 -13.63 6.27 0.92
C MET A 208 -13.58 5.58 -0.45
N ARG A 209 -14.68 5.65 -1.19
CA ARG A 209 -14.77 5.06 -2.53
C ARG A 209 -14.27 6.04 -3.56
N VAL A 210 -13.31 5.62 -4.38
CA VAL A 210 -12.81 6.38 -5.52
C VAL A 210 -12.85 5.49 -6.75
N GLU A 211 -13.69 5.83 -7.73
CA GLU A 211 -13.65 5.22 -9.06
C GLU A 211 -12.82 6.15 -9.96
N THR A 212 -11.66 5.68 -10.41
CA THR A 212 -10.68 6.51 -11.14
C THR A 212 -9.91 5.68 -12.16
N GLY A 213 -9.37 6.36 -13.16
CA GLY A 213 -8.39 5.78 -14.07
C GLY A 213 -7.03 5.62 -13.39
N GLY A 214 -5.99 5.98 -14.12
CA GLY A 214 -4.61 5.97 -13.63
C GLY A 214 -3.82 4.71 -13.98
N ILE A 215 -2.61 4.64 -13.43
CA ILE A 215 -1.58 3.65 -13.80
C ILE A 215 -1.84 2.34 -13.06
N GLU A 216 -1.75 1.23 -13.79
CA GLU A 216 -1.70 -0.13 -13.24
C GLU A 216 -0.84 -0.99 -14.18
N ARG A 217 0.47 -1.00 -13.94
CA ARG A 217 1.47 -1.62 -14.82
C ARG A 217 2.29 -2.65 -14.06
N PRO A 218 2.02 -3.95 -14.23
CA PRO A 218 2.91 -5.00 -13.75
C PRO A 218 4.29 -4.87 -14.38
N LEU A 219 5.33 -5.10 -13.59
CA LEU A 219 6.73 -5.09 -14.01
C LEU A 219 7.26 -6.52 -14.12
N SER A 220 8.30 -6.71 -14.94
CA SER A 220 8.94 -8.01 -15.16
C SER A 220 9.86 -8.44 -14.02
N TYR A 221 9.91 -7.70 -12.91
CA TYR A 221 10.83 -7.94 -11.79
C TYR A 221 10.06 -8.05 -10.48
N GLY A 222 10.36 -9.08 -9.68
CA GLY A 222 9.94 -9.18 -8.28
C GLY A 222 8.44 -9.26 -8.02
N GLY A 223 7.59 -9.36 -9.05
CA GLY A 223 6.14 -9.21 -8.90
C GLY A 223 5.70 -7.77 -8.61
N GLU A 224 6.57 -6.79 -8.85
CA GLU A 224 6.31 -5.36 -8.64
C GLU A 224 5.24 -4.85 -9.61
N CYS A 225 4.44 -3.89 -9.15
CA CYS A 225 3.46 -3.19 -9.98
C CYS A 225 3.58 -1.68 -9.75
N LEU A 226 3.51 -0.90 -10.83
CA LEU A 226 3.30 0.53 -10.72
C LEU A 226 1.80 0.78 -10.68
N SER A 227 1.26 1.12 -9.50
CA SER A 227 -0.16 1.41 -9.34
C SER A 227 -0.39 2.73 -8.62
N THR A 228 -0.98 3.70 -9.34
CA THR A 228 -1.47 4.92 -8.68
C THR A 228 -2.72 4.63 -7.87
N ARG A 229 -3.48 3.58 -8.19
CA ARG A 229 -4.66 3.18 -7.40
C ARG A 229 -4.27 2.64 -6.04
N GLU A 230 -3.22 1.81 -5.98
CA GLU A 230 -2.64 1.36 -4.72
C GLU A 230 -2.05 2.52 -3.94
N ALA A 231 -1.26 3.37 -4.60
CA ALA A 231 -0.68 4.54 -3.97
C ALA A 231 -1.74 5.47 -3.34
N LEU A 232 -2.88 5.68 -4.01
CA LEU A 232 -4.01 6.45 -3.47
C LEU A 232 -4.70 5.75 -2.30
N HIS A 233 -4.85 4.42 -2.35
CA HIS A 233 -5.37 3.64 -1.23
C HIS A 233 -4.51 3.85 0.02
N GLU A 234 -3.19 3.73 -0.14
CA GLU A 234 -2.21 3.89 0.93
C GLU A 234 -2.15 5.33 1.46
N ASP A 235 -2.17 6.33 0.56
CA ASP A 235 -2.21 7.74 0.94
C ASP A 235 -3.46 8.07 1.76
N LEU A 236 -4.65 7.63 1.31
CA LEU A 236 -5.91 7.87 2.01
C LEU A 236 -5.95 7.18 3.38
N TYR A 237 -5.55 5.91 3.44
CA TYR A 237 -5.57 5.13 4.67
C TYR A 237 -4.71 5.78 5.76
N PHE A 238 -3.43 6.00 5.47
CA PHE A 238 -2.50 6.51 6.48
C PHE A 238 -2.72 7.99 6.79
N SER A 239 -3.12 8.81 5.81
CA SER A 239 -3.43 10.23 6.09
C SER A 239 -4.66 10.37 6.98
N ALA A 240 -5.68 9.52 6.77
CA ALA A 240 -6.86 9.48 7.64
C ALA A 240 -6.53 8.94 9.04
N LEU A 241 -5.65 7.94 9.15
CA LEU A 241 -5.18 7.41 10.43
C LEU A 241 -4.42 8.48 11.22
N GLU A 242 -3.51 9.20 10.55
CA GLU A 242 -2.76 10.32 11.14
C GLU A 242 -3.69 11.45 11.59
N PHE A 243 -4.69 11.80 10.78
CA PHE A 243 -5.73 12.77 11.16
C PHE A 243 -6.49 12.33 12.41
N CYS A 244 -6.93 11.07 12.47
CA CYS A 244 -7.65 10.55 13.63
C CYS A 244 -6.79 10.57 14.89
N GLY A 245 -5.53 10.15 14.80
CA GLY A 245 -4.58 10.18 15.91
C GLY A 245 -4.35 11.60 16.46
N ALA A 246 -4.15 12.56 15.56
CA ALA A 246 -3.98 13.96 15.94
C ALA A 246 -5.23 14.55 16.61
N ARG A 247 -6.43 14.26 16.08
CA ARG A 247 -7.70 14.70 16.68
C ARG A 247 -7.98 14.02 18.03
N ALA A 248 -7.45 12.82 18.26
CA ALA A 248 -7.50 12.14 19.54
C ALA A 248 -6.40 12.60 20.53
N GLY A 249 -5.54 13.56 20.15
CA GLY A 249 -4.44 14.04 20.99
C GLY A 249 -3.32 13.02 21.21
N LEU A 250 -3.21 12.00 20.36
CA LEU A 250 -2.19 10.96 20.46
C LEU A 250 -0.90 11.38 19.75
N ALA A 251 0.21 10.79 20.18
CA ALA A 251 1.48 10.95 19.51
C ALA A 251 1.43 10.36 18.09
N PRO A 252 2.18 10.93 17.12
CA PRO A 252 2.28 10.35 15.78
C PRO A 252 2.71 8.88 15.83
N GLY A 253 1.94 8.01 15.19
CA GLY A 253 2.20 6.57 15.14
C GLY A 253 1.74 5.78 16.38
N ASP A 254 0.97 6.37 17.30
CA ASP A 254 0.41 5.61 18.43
C ASP A 254 -0.52 4.50 17.94
N ARG A 255 -0.08 3.25 18.15
CA ARG A 255 -0.72 2.02 17.66
C ARG A 255 -1.99 1.64 18.44
N ARG A 256 -2.30 2.34 19.54
CA ARG A 256 -3.49 2.12 20.38
C ARG A 256 -4.72 2.86 19.87
N LEU A 257 -4.59 3.71 18.86
CA LEU A 257 -5.70 4.45 18.27
C LEU A 257 -6.80 3.49 17.82
N GLN A 258 -8.05 3.77 18.21
CA GLN A 258 -9.23 2.97 17.84
C GLN A 258 -10.31 3.83 17.17
N PRO A 259 -10.09 4.33 15.94
CA PRO A 259 -11.06 5.20 15.27
C PRO A 259 -12.19 4.40 14.60
N GLY A 260 -12.04 3.08 14.46
CA GLY A 260 -12.82 2.23 13.55
C GLY A 260 -12.04 1.83 12.30
N GLN A 261 -12.70 1.16 11.36
CA GLN A 261 -12.05 0.74 10.12
C GLN A 261 -12.03 1.88 9.10
N ILE A 262 -10.83 2.28 8.67
CA ILE A 262 -10.66 3.19 7.53
C ILE A 262 -10.55 2.34 6.27
N VAL A 263 -11.42 2.56 5.30
CA VAL A 263 -11.59 1.71 4.12
C VAL A 263 -11.52 2.53 2.84
N PRO A 264 -10.33 2.70 2.25
CA PRO A 264 -10.20 3.23 0.90
C PRO A 264 -10.55 2.14 -0.13
N ASP A 265 -11.67 2.30 -0.82
CA ASP A 265 -12.17 1.41 -1.87
C ASP A 265 -11.89 2.04 -3.24
N ILE A 266 -10.69 1.84 -3.75
CA ILE A 266 -10.24 2.41 -5.02
C ILE A 266 -10.59 1.42 -6.14
N ARG A 267 -11.44 1.83 -7.08
CA ARG A 267 -11.95 0.99 -8.16
C ARG A 267 -11.46 1.50 -9.51
N PRO A 268 -11.17 0.61 -10.47
CA PRO A 268 -10.92 1.03 -11.83
C PRO A 268 -12.17 1.71 -12.40
N GLY A 269 -11.96 2.84 -13.07
CA GLY A 269 -13.00 3.63 -13.72
C GLY A 269 -12.53 4.19 -15.05
N GLU A 270 -13.48 4.58 -15.89
CA GLU A 270 -13.24 5.25 -17.17
C GLU A 270 -13.82 6.68 -17.14
N GLY A 271 -13.11 7.63 -17.73
CA GLY A 271 -13.55 9.02 -17.80
C GLY A 271 -13.35 9.77 -16.48
N GLN A 272 -14.41 10.38 -15.98
CA GLN A 272 -14.35 11.25 -14.80
C GLN A 272 -14.14 10.45 -13.50
N THR A 273 -13.35 11.00 -12.58
CA THR A 273 -13.14 10.40 -11.27
C THR A 273 -14.34 10.65 -10.37
N ARG A 274 -14.88 9.59 -9.75
CA ARG A 274 -15.98 9.70 -8.79
C ARG A 274 -15.48 9.43 -7.39
N LEU A 275 -15.75 10.36 -6.47
CA LEU A 275 -15.38 10.27 -5.07
C LEU A 275 -16.66 10.19 -4.22
N ARG A 276 -16.68 9.25 -3.27
CA ARG A 276 -17.65 9.21 -2.19
C ARG A 276 -16.98 8.86 -0.86
N VAL A 277 -17.17 9.70 0.14
CA VAL A 277 -16.73 9.47 1.53
C VAL A 277 -17.95 9.35 2.41
N ALA A 278 -18.04 8.26 3.18
CA ALA A 278 -19.17 8.02 4.07
C ALA A 278 -18.79 7.25 5.33
N ILE A 279 -19.45 7.59 6.44
CA ILE A 279 -19.44 6.79 7.66
C ILE A 279 -20.57 5.76 7.58
N GLN A 280 -20.18 4.50 7.68
CA GLN A 280 -21.06 3.34 7.69
C GLN A 280 -21.08 2.70 9.08
N PRO A 281 -22.19 2.02 9.45
CA PRO A 281 -22.17 1.17 10.63
C PRO A 281 -21.14 0.05 10.46
N ARG A 282 -20.65 -0.45 11.59
CA ARG A 282 -19.82 -1.65 11.59
C ARG A 282 -20.65 -2.83 11.09
N GLU A 283 -20.18 -3.50 10.06
CA GLU A 283 -20.79 -4.73 9.56
C GLU A 283 -20.51 -5.86 10.55
N MET A 284 -21.55 -6.53 11.05
CA MET A 284 -21.37 -7.71 11.89
C MET A 284 -21.37 -8.95 11.01
N ALA A 285 -20.53 -9.94 11.34
CA ALA A 285 -20.54 -11.21 10.64
C ALA A 285 -21.91 -11.89 10.76
N GLU A 286 -22.42 -12.44 9.66
CA GLU A 286 -23.68 -13.19 9.68
C GLU A 286 -23.58 -14.39 10.64
N LYS A 287 -24.68 -14.71 11.32
CA LYS A 287 -24.73 -15.89 12.20
C LYS A 287 -24.44 -17.15 11.37
N GLY A 288 -23.28 -17.77 11.63
CA GLY A 288 -22.83 -18.95 10.90
C GLY A 288 -21.91 -18.66 9.71
N ASP A 289 -21.38 -17.44 9.57
CA ASP A 289 -20.25 -17.16 8.67
C ASP A 289 -19.03 -17.98 9.12
N LYS A 290 -18.96 -19.21 8.61
CA LYS A 290 -17.81 -20.11 8.75
C LYS A 290 -16.71 -19.75 7.72
N GLY A 291 -16.70 -18.52 7.20
CA GLY A 291 -15.80 -18.06 6.15
C GLY A 291 -16.29 -18.46 4.77
N SER A 292 -17.46 -17.95 4.36
CA SER A 292 -18.08 -18.28 3.06
C SER A 292 -17.37 -17.66 1.84
N GLY A 293 -16.09 -17.96 1.67
CA GLY A 293 -15.44 -17.86 0.37
C GLY A 293 -15.93 -19.01 -0.52
N ARG A 294 -16.87 -18.74 -1.45
CA ARG A 294 -17.07 -19.61 -2.62
C ARG A 294 -15.84 -19.50 -3.52
N GLY A 295 -14.83 -20.30 -3.20
CA GLY A 295 -13.74 -20.67 -4.10
C GLY A 295 -13.54 -22.16 -3.94
N ALA A 296 -13.82 -22.93 -5.00
CA ALA A 296 -13.53 -24.35 -5.03
C ALA A 296 -12.01 -24.55 -4.84
N ALA A 297 -11.64 -25.30 -3.81
CA ALA A 297 -10.27 -25.74 -3.56
C ALA A 297 -10.40 -27.07 -2.80
N GLU A 298 -10.47 -28.15 -3.58
CA GLU A 298 -10.68 -29.53 -3.14
C GLU A 298 -9.37 -30.29 -3.35
N GLY A 299 -8.49 -30.28 -2.33
CA GLY A 299 -7.28 -31.12 -2.33
C GLY A 299 -6.50 -31.08 -1.00
N GLU A 300 -5.94 -32.22 -0.58
CA GLU A 300 -5.07 -32.33 0.60
C GLU A 300 -3.67 -31.71 0.39
N GLY A 301 -3.20 -31.61 -0.87
CA GLY A 301 -1.89 -31.07 -1.25
C GLY A 301 -1.76 -29.54 -1.35
N GLU A 302 -2.86 -28.80 -1.19
CA GLU A 302 -2.91 -27.36 -1.47
C GLU A 302 -2.20 -26.49 -0.43
N LEU A 303 -2.07 -26.93 0.83
CA LEU A 303 -1.35 -26.14 1.84
C LEU A 303 0.14 -26.02 1.51
N GLU A 304 0.79 -27.10 1.06
CA GLU A 304 2.23 -27.12 0.75
C GLU A 304 2.55 -26.30 -0.51
N SER A 305 1.66 -26.29 -1.49
CA SER A 305 1.82 -25.51 -2.73
C SER A 305 1.17 -24.13 -2.69
N ALA A 306 0.61 -23.71 -1.55
CA ALA A 306 -0.10 -22.43 -1.42
C ALA A 306 0.82 -21.25 -1.79
N ALA A 307 0.49 -20.60 -2.91
CA ALA A 307 1.15 -19.39 -3.42
C ALA A 307 0.25 -18.14 -3.27
N ARG A 308 -0.91 -18.29 -2.62
CA ARG A 308 -1.91 -17.24 -2.39
C ARG A 308 -2.48 -17.38 -0.96
N PRO A 309 -3.04 -16.31 -0.40
CA PRO A 309 -3.75 -16.38 0.88
C PRO A 309 -4.88 -17.43 0.85
N LEU A 310 -4.97 -18.24 1.91
CA LEU A 310 -5.99 -19.27 2.05
C LEU A 310 -7.36 -18.66 2.41
N PRO A 311 -8.47 -19.15 1.85
CA PRO A 311 -9.80 -18.76 2.32
C PRO A 311 -10.01 -19.10 3.81
N LEU A 312 -10.80 -18.29 4.52
CA LEU A 312 -11.11 -18.50 5.95
C LEU A 312 -11.60 -19.93 6.25
N LYS A 313 -12.48 -20.48 5.41
CA LYS A 313 -12.94 -21.88 5.54
C LYS A 313 -11.81 -22.89 5.46
N ARG A 314 -10.81 -22.68 4.61
CA ARG A 314 -9.67 -23.59 4.49
C ARG A 314 -8.77 -23.51 5.72
N ILE A 315 -8.50 -22.30 6.22
CA ILE A 315 -7.75 -22.12 7.48
C ILE A 315 -8.44 -22.88 8.62
N ALA A 316 -9.76 -22.79 8.72
CA ALA A 316 -10.53 -23.53 9.70
C ALA A 316 -10.41 -25.06 9.52
N GLN A 317 -10.50 -25.57 8.28
CA GLN A 317 -10.34 -27.01 8.01
C GLN A 317 -8.94 -27.52 8.39
N GLU A 318 -7.89 -26.76 8.09
CA GLU A 318 -6.51 -27.10 8.45
C GLU A 318 -6.31 -27.13 9.96
N LEU A 319 -6.93 -26.19 10.67
CA LEU A 319 -6.94 -26.18 12.14
C LEU A 319 -7.70 -27.38 12.71
N GLU A 320 -8.84 -27.74 12.12
CA GLU A 320 -9.63 -28.90 12.58
C GLU A 320 -8.94 -30.25 12.33
N ALA A 321 -8.04 -30.34 11.35
CA ALA A 321 -7.28 -31.55 11.08
C ALA A 321 -6.20 -31.84 12.13
N LEU A 322 -5.79 -30.85 12.93
CA LEU A 322 -4.78 -31.04 13.98
C LEU A 322 -5.37 -31.80 15.19
N PRO A 323 -4.60 -32.65 15.90
CA PRO A 323 -5.06 -33.23 17.15
C PRO A 323 -5.25 -32.15 18.23
N GLY A 324 -5.81 -32.50 19.39
CA GLY A 324 -5.83 -31.61 20.57
C GLY A 324 -7.14 -30.87 20.84
N GLU A 325 -7.12 -30.02 21.87
CA GLU A 325 -8.30 -29.33 22.40
C GLU A 325 -8.52 -27.99 21.69
N ARG A 326 -9.77 -27.67 21.35
CA ARG A 326 -10.12 -26.41 20.68
C ARG A 326 -10.49 -25.34 21.70
N PHE A 327 -10.20 -24.09 21.34
CA PHE A 327 -10.66 -22.92 22.06
C PHE A 327 -10.89 -21.77 21.09
N GLU A 328 -11.79 -20.87 21.45
CA GLU A 328 -12.17 -19.76 20.59
C GLU A 328 -12.57 -18.52 21.38
N ALA A 329 -12.51 -17.38 20.70
CA ALA A 329 -13.17 -16.15 21.11
C ALA A 329 -13.77 -15.48 19.87
N LEU A 330 -14.36 -14.31 20.06
CA LEU A 330 -14.98 -13.54 18.98
C LEU A 330 -14.19 -12.28 18.70
N SER A 331 -14.02 -11.99 17.41
CA SER A 331 -13.57 -10.70 16.93
C SER A 331 -14.58 -9.60 17.24
N VAL A 332 -14.19 -8.36 16.97
CA VAL A 332 -15.06 -7.18 17.17
C VAL A 332 -16.31 -7.26 16.29
N GLN A 333 -16.22 -7.79 15.07
CA GLN A 333 -17.37 -8.03 14.18
C GLN A 333 -18.04 -9.39 14.41
N GLY A 334 -17.64 -10.15 15.44
CA GLY A 334 -18.29 -11.42 15.81
C GLY A 334 -17.82 -12.64 15.02
N ARG A 335 -16.69 -12.57 14.30
CA ARG A 335 -16.08 -13.74 13.65
C ARG A 335 -15.33 -14.58 14.67
N PRO A 336 -15.36 -15.92 14.57
CA PRO A 336 -14.61 -16.78 15.47
C PRO A 336 -13.10 -16.62 15.22
N VAL A 337 -12.36 -16.32 16.28
CA VAL A 337 -10.90 -16.47 16.34
C VAL A 337 -10.64 -17.82 16.98
N ARG A 338 -9.98 -18.73 16.27
CA ARG A 338 -9.86 -20.14 16.69
C ARG A 338 -8.43 -20.51 17.00
N GLY A 339 -8.25 -21.26 18.08
CA GLY A 339 -6.99 -21.87 18.44
C GLY A 339 -7.12 -23.38 18.72
N VAL A 340 -5.99 -24.07 18.64
CA VAL A 340 -5.86 -25.46 19.05
C VAL A 340 -4.70 -25.61 20.03
N HIS A 341 -4.91 -26.39 21.08
CA HIS A 341 -3.90 -26.80 22.04
C HIS A 341 -3.56 -28.27 21.81
N VAL A 342 -2.34 -28.53 21.38
CA VAL A 342 -1.78 -29.88 21.18
C VAL A 342 -0.81 -30.19 22.33
N PRO A 343 -1.06 -31.24 23.12
CA PRO A 343 -0.15 -31.64 24.20
C PRO A 343 1.15 -32.21 23.63
N GLY A 344 2.22 -32.20 24.44
CA GLY A 344 3.48 -32.83 24.09
C GLY A 344 4.23 -33.36 25.31
N GLU A 345 5.26 -34.16 25.06
CA GLU A 345 5.91 -35.00 26.08
C GLU A 345 6.83 -34.22 27.04
N THR A 346 7.43 -33.12 26.58
CA THR A 346 8.50 -32.42 27.29
C THR A 346 8.03 -31.46 28.39
N GLY A 347 6.74 -31.12 28.43
CA GLY A 347 6.19 -30.08 29.31
C GLY A 347 6.66 -28.65 28.98
N ILE A 348 7.34 -28.43 27.86
CA ILE A 348 7.69 -27.10 27.36
C ILE A 348 6.57 -26.60 26.45
N GLY A 349 5.96 -25.47 26.82
CA GLY A 349 4.90 -24.86 26.04
C GLY A 349 5.38 -23.86 24.99
N LEU A 350 4.93 -24.05 23.75
CA LEU A 350 5.11 -23.14 22.63
C LEU A 350 3.77 -22.51 22.24
N VAL A 351 3.74 -21.20 21.99
CA VAL A 351 2.63 -20.56 21.29
C VAL A 351 3.11 -20.15 19.90
N VAL A 352 2.33 -20.51 18.88
CA VAL A 352 2.53 -20.06 17.49
C VAL A 352 1.32 -19.25 17.07
N THR A 353 1.52 -17.98 16.72
CA THR A 353 0.47 -17.10 16.20
C THR A 353 0.82 -16.57 14.82
N ALA A 354 -0.21 -16.22 14.05
CA ALA A 354 -0.07 -15.55 12.77
C ALA A 354 -1.30 -14.71 12.44
N GLY A 355 -1.17 -13.85 11.43
CA GLY A 355 -2.30 -13.09 10.90
C GLY A 355 -2.86 -12.06 11.89
N GLN A 356 -2.06 -11.59 12.85
CA GLN A 356 -2.35 -10.38 13.62
C GLN A 356 -2.51 -9.17 12.69
N HIS A 357 -1.57 -9.03 11.75
CA HIS A 357 -1.68 -8.11 10.62
C HIS A 357 -2.30 -8.88 9.47
N ALA A 358 -3.57 -8.64 9.20
CA ALA A 358 -4.34 -9.58 8.40
C ALA A 358 -3.96 -9.60 6.91
N ASN A 359 -3.30 -8.54 6.43
CA ASN A 359 -2.73 -8.45 5.09
C ASN A 359 -1.36 -9.17 4.94
N GLU A 360 -0.73 -9.59 6.04
CA GLU A 360 0.54 -10.33 6.04
C GLU A 360 0.30 -11.85 5.98
N THR A 361 -0.29 -12.29 4.86
CA THR A 361 -0.94 -13.59 4.73
C THR A 361 0.01 -14.81 4.70
N SER A 362 1.31 -14.61 4.42
CA SER A 362 2.30 -15.70 4.42
C SER A 362 2.49 -16.31 5.80
N GLY A 363 2.33 -15.53 6.87
CA GLY A 363 2.43 -16.00 8.25
C GLY A 363 1.39 -17.08 8.56
N VAL A 364 0.16 -16.93 8.04
CA VAL A 364 -0.94 -17.88 8.24
C VAL A 364 -0.59 -19.25 7.66
N VAL A 365 -0.10 -19.27 6.41
CA VAL A 365 0.33 -20.50 5.72
C VAL A 365 1.52 -21.13 6.45
N GLY A 366 2.51 -20.31 6.83
CA GLY A 366 3.69 -20.76 7.57
C GLY A 366 3.33 -21.39 8.92
N ALA A 367 2.40 -20.80 9.67
CA ALA A 367 1.94 -21.32 10.96
C ALA A 367 1.28 -22.69 10.82
N LEU A 368 0.39 -22.86 9.83
CA LEU A 368 -0.29 -24.13 9.56
C LEU A 368 0.69 -25.24 9.14
N ARG A 369 1.64 -24.93 8.26
CA ARG A 369 2.70 -25.89 7.86
C ARG A 369 3.57 -26.29 9.05
N ALA A 370 4.00 -25.31 9.86
CA ALA A 370 4.79 -25.57 11.06
C ALA A 370 4.03 -26.45 12.06
N ALA A 371 2.73 -26.22 12.25
CA ALA A 371 1.91 -27.02 13.15
C ALA A 371 1.77 -28.48 12.73
N ARG A 372 1.65 -28.77 11.42
CA ARG A 372 1.65 -30.16 10.91
C ARG A 372 2.95 -30.88 11.25
N VAL A 373 4.09 -30.20 11.08
CA VAL A 373 5.42 -30.74 11.43
C VAL A 373 5.52 -30.98 12.94
N LEU A 374 5.14 -30.00 13.76
CA LEU A 374 5.20 -30.12 15.23
C LEU A 374 4.31 -31.25 15.75
N ALA A 375 3.08 -31.38 15.23
CA ALA A 375 2.17 -32.46 15.60
C ALA A 375 2.71 -33.84 15.21
N GLY A 376 3.37 -33.97 14.06
CA GLY A 376 4.01 -35.23 13.63
C GLY A 376 5.20 -35.63 14.50
N ILE A 377 5.92 -34.67 15.10
CA ILE A 377 7.04 -34.94 16.00
C ILE A 377 6.57 -35.31 17.42
N GLY A 378 5.50 -34.68 17.92
CA GLY A 378 4.87 -34.98 19.22
C GLY A 378 5.65 -34.59 20.49
N ARG A 379 6.92 -34.16 20.37
CA ARG A 379 7.78 -33.84 21.53
C ARG A 379 7.41 -32.56 22.28
N LEU A 380 7.04 -31.51 21.56
CA LEU A 380 6.73 -30.19 22.13
C LEU A 380 5.21 -30.00 22.18
N GLY A 381 4.69 -29.59 23.34
CA GLY A 381 3.31 -29.13 23.41
C GLY A 381 3.21 -27.73 22.80
N PHE A 382 2.19 -27.48 21.99
CA PHE A 382 1.99 -26.17 21.39
C PHE A 382 0.53 -25.74 21.35
N ALA A 383 0.31 -24.43 21.46
CA ALA A 383 -0.95 -23.81 21.08
C ALA A 383 -0.75 -23.03 19.78
N LEU A 384 -1.65 -23.22 18.82
CA LEU A 384 -1.63 -22.56 17.51
C LEU A 384 -2.87 -21.65 17.39
N ILE A 385 -2.64 -20.43 16.93
CA ILE A 385 -3.68 -19.51 16.45
C ILE A 385 -3.26 -19.05 15.04
N PRO A 386 -3.76 -19.69 13.96
CA PRO A 386 -3.24 -19.46 12.62
C PRO A 386 -3.68 -18.11 12.05
N LEU A 387 -4.74 -17.51 12.59
CA LEU A 387 -5.28 -16.22 12.17
C LEU A 387 -5.89 -15.50 13.37
N GLU A 388 -5.22 -14.46 13.84
CA GLU A 388 -5.69 -13.66 14.99
C GLU A 388 -6.69 -12.57 14.62
N ASN A 389 -6.55 -11.95 13.44
CA ASN A 389 -7.41 -10.85 12.99
C ASN A 389 -8.30 -11.26 11.80
N PRO A 390 -9.39 -12.03 12.03
CA PRO A 390 -10.28 -12.48 10.96
C PRO A 390 -11.10 -11.35 10.34
N ASP A 391 -11.30 -10.25 11.06
CA ASP A 391 -12.04 -9.08 10.56
C ASP A 391 -11.22 -8.31 9.51
N GLY A 392 -9.96 -8.03 9.81
CA GLY A 392 -9.00 -7.52 8.84
C GLY A 392 -8.83 -8.49 7.67
N TYR A 393 -8.83 -9.80 7.92
CA TYR A 393 -8.62 -10.80 6.87
C TYR A 393 -9.78 -10.85 5.88
N ALA A 394 -11.02 -10.73 6.37
CA ALA A 394 -12.20 -10.61 5.53
C ALA A 394 -12.19 -9.30 4.71
N LEU A 395 -11.73 -8.20 5.31
CA LEU A 395 -11.53 -6.95 4.59
C LEU A 395 -10.44 -7.08 3.49
N HIS A 396 -9.34 -7.76 3.80
CA HIS A 396 -8.28 -8.06 2.83
C HIS A 396 -8.80 -8.92 1.67
N GLU A 397 -9.61 -9.94 1.95
CA GLU A 397 -10.29 -10.74 0.91
C GLU A 397 -11.15 -9.87 0.00
N ARG A 398 -11.92 -8.92 0.57
CA ARG A 398 -12.75 -8.00 -0.20
C ARG A 398 -11.91 -7.13 -1.15
N PHE A 399 -10.82 -6.54 -0.67
CA PHE A 399 -9.96 -5.71 -1.51
C PHE A 399 -9.30 -6.51 -2.63
N ARG A 400 -8.86 -7.76 -2.35
CA ARG A 400 -8.25 -8.64 -3.34
C ARG A 400 -9.17 -9.08 -4.47
N ARG A 401 -10.50 -8.94 -4.33
CA ARG A 401 -11.44 -9.18 -5.43
C ARG A 401 -11.32 -8.14 -6.54
N VAL A 402 -10.85 -6.93 -6.20
CA VAL A 402 -10.61 -5.85 -7.16
C VAL A 402 -9.13 -5.79 -7.52
N HIS A 403 -8.24 -5.82 -6.52
CA HIS A 403 -6.79 -5.66 -6.69
C HIS A 403 -6.03 -6.79 -5.99
N PRO A 404 -5.87 -7.97 -6.62
CA PRO A 404 -5.36 -9.18 -5.95
C PRO A 404 -3.89 -9.12 -5.50
N HIS A 405 -3.13 -8.13 -5.95
CA HIS A 405 -1.67 -8.01 -5.77
C HIS A 405 -1.22 -6.78 -4.97
N HIS A 406 -2.17 -5.93 -4.53
CA HIS A 406 -1.84 -4.76 -3.71
C HIS A 406 -1.66 -5.14 -2.22
N MET A 407 -0.96 -4.31 -1.46
CA MET A 407 -0.61 -4.50 -0.05
C MET A 407 -1.80 -4.43 0.90
N HIS A 408 -2.75 -3.53 0.63
CA HIS A 408 -3.96 -3.31 1.41
C HIS A 408 -3.70 -3.05 2.91
N HIS A 409 -2.89 -2.05 3.25
CA HIS A 409 -2.62 -1.75 4.67
C HIS A 409 -3.88 -1.38 5.46
N ALA A 410 -4.95 -0.94 4.80
CA ALA A 410 -6.26 -0.75 5.42
C ALA A 410 -6.83 -2.02 6.08
N ALA A 411 -6.34 -3.20 5.71
CA ALA A 411 -6.71 -4.48 6.30
C ALA A 411 -5.72 -5.00 7.37
N ARG A 412 -4.68 -4.23 7.71
CA ARG A 412 -3.67 -4.59 8.72
C ARG A 412 -4.29 -4.69 10.12
N TYR A 413 -5.02 -3.66 10.53
CA TYR A 413 -5.55 -3.49 11.88
C TYR A 413 -6.90 -4.17 12.09
N THR A 414 -7.32 -4.26 13.35
CA THR A 414 -8.60 -4.89 13.71
C THR A 414 -9.78 -4.01 13.28
N ALA A 415 -11.02 -4.47 13.52
CA ALA A 415 -12.17 -3.62 13.24
C ALA A 415 -12.22 -2.36 14.11
N LEU A 416 -11.59 -2.34 15.28
CA LEU A 416 -11.45 -1.10 16.08
C LEU A 416 -10.44 -0.13 15.45
N GLY A 417 -9.60 -0.59 14.53
CA GLY A 417 -8.53 0.19 13.90
C GLY A 417 -7.23 0.24 14.70
N ASP A 418 -7.14 -0.49 15.81
CA ASP A 418 -5.92 -0.66 16.59
C ASP A 418 -5.02 -1.79 16.07
N ASP A 419 -3.74 -1.70 16.44
CA ASP A 419 -2.81 -2.81 16.34
C ASP A 419 -3.07 -3.80 17.49
N LEU A 420 -3.45 -5.03 17.13
CA LEU A 420 -3.80 -6.08 18.09
C LEU A 420 -2.71 -6.32 19.14
N GLU A 421 -1.44 -6.13 18.77
CA GLU A 421 -0.32 -6.35 19.66
C GLU A 421 -0.36 -5.45 20.90
N VAL A 422 -0.70 -4.17 20.72
CA VAL A 422 -0.61 -3.17 21.80
C VAL A 422 -1.88 -3.05 22.64
N ARG A 423 -2.93 -3.82 22.34
CA ARG A 423 -4.17 -3.84 23.15
C ARG A 423 -3.88 -4.34 24.56
N ASP A 424 -4.04 -3.49 25.57
CA ASP A 424 -3.60 -3.74 26.95
C ASP A 424 -4.75 -3.78 27.98
N GLY A 425 -6.00 -3.67 27.55
CA GLY A 425 -7.18 -3.81 28.40
C GLY A 425 -8.40 -4.47 27.72
N PRO A 426 -9.39 -4.94 28.51
CA PRO A 426 -10.64 -5.45 27.99
C PRO A 426 -11.54 -4.34 27.40
N PRO A 427 -12.50 -4.67 26.51
CA PRO A 427 -12.79 -6.02 26.00
C PRO A 427 -11.69 -6.53 25.07
N TRP A 428 -11.23 -7.77 25.30
CA TRP A 428 -10.05 -8.31 24.62
C TRP A 428 -10.30 -8.73 23.17
N HIS A 429 -11.54 -9.10 22.83
CA HIS A 429 -11.95 -9.61 21.51
C HIS A 429 -10.96 -10.64 20.95
N GLU A 430 -10.30 -10.35 19.83
CA GLU A 430 -9.33 -11.22 19.18
C GLU A 430 -8.18 -11.64 20.12
N LYS A 431 -7.72 -10.72 20.98
CA LYS A 431 -6.60 -10.96 21.90
C LYS A 431 -6.93 -12.00 22.98
N ALA A 432 -8.21 -12.25 23.24
CA ALA A 432 -8.64 -13.23 24.24
C ALA A 432 -8.11 -14.64 23.92
N VAL A 433 -8.06 -15.03 22.64
CA VAL A 433 -7.55 -16.34 22.23
C VAL A 433 -6.06 -16.48 22.51
N ARG A 434 -5.29 -15.41 22.31
CA ARG A 434 -3.85 -15.39 22.62
C ARG A 434 -3.60 -15.55 24.12
N LEU A 435 -4.35 -14.83 24.95
CA LEU A 435 -4.27 -14.94 26.41
C LEU A 435 -4.64 -16.34 26.90
N GLU A 436 -5.67 -16.95 26.30
CA GLU A 436 -6.09 -18.32 26.59
C GLU A 436 -5.04 -19.35 26.17
N ALA A 437 -4.43 -19.19 24.98
CA ALA A 437 -3.34 -20.06 24.51
C ALA A 437 -2.16 -20.05 25.47
N PHE A 438 -1.77 -18.86 25.94
CA PHE A 438 -0.74 -18.64 26.94
C PHE A 438 -1.05 -19.36 28.26
N HIS A 439 -2.29 -19.26 28.74
CA HIS A 439 -2.73 -19.91 29.95
C HIS A 439 -2.72 -21.44 29.84
N ARG A 440 -3.28 -22.00 28.75
CA ARG A 440 -3.41 -23.45 28.54
C ARG A 440 -2.08 -24.18 28.45
N ILE A 441 -1.10 -23.61 27.73
CA ILE A 441 0.17 -24.28 27.45
C ILE A 441 1.28 -23.93 28.45
N GLY A 442 1.09 -22.92 29.30
CA GLY A 442 2.16 -22.42 30.18
C GLY A 442 3.37 -21.96 29.36
N ALA A 443 3.12 -21.11 28.36
CA ALA A 443 4.07 -20.82 27.28
C ALA A 443 5.43 -20.31 27.79
N ARG A 444 6.52 -20.91 27.30
CA ARG A 444 7.89 -20.44 27.51
C ARG A 444 8.46 -19.71 26.30
N LEU A 445 7.88 -19.97 25.13
CA LEU A 445 8.24 -19.36 23.86
C LEU A 445 6.98 -18.98 23.10
N HIS A 446 6.96 -17.77 22.54
CA HIS A 446 5.94 -17.31 21.61
C HIS A 446 6.62 -16.97 20.27
N VAL A 447 6.16 -17.61 19.20
CA VAL A 447 6.56 -17.31 17.83
C VAL A 447 5.38 -16.65 17.13
N ASN A 448 5.51 -15.35 16.85
CA ASN A 448 4.52 -14.58 16.10
C ASN A 448 5.00 -14.41 14.65
N LEU A 449 4.30 -15.00 13.70
CA LEU A 449 4.69 -15.01 12.29
C LEU A 449 4.09 -13.81 11.54
N HIS A 450 5.00 -13.02 10.96
CA HIS A 450 4.73 -11.84 10.14
C HIS A 450 5.24 -12.04 8.71
N GLY A 451 4.93 -11.08 7.82
CA GLY A 451 5.42 -11.06 6.45
C GLY A 451 5.40 -9.67 5.84
N TYR A 452 6.04 -9.49 4.69
CA TYR A 452 5.77 -8.31 3.86
C TYR A 452 4.44 -8.53 3.12
N PRO A 453 3.53 -7.54 3.10
CA PRO A 453 2.21 -7.72 2.50
C PRO A 453 2.30 -7.92 0.98
N ALA A 454 3.17 -7.18 0.30
CA ALA A 454 3.47 -7.37 -1.12
C ALA A 454 4.83 -6.79 -1.52
N HIS A 455 4.83 -5.56 -2.05
CA HIS A 455 5.92 -4.96 -2.80
C HIS A 455 6.21 -3.52 -2.33
N GLU A 456 6.84 -2.66 -3.15
CA GLU A 456 7.18 -1.29 -2.72
C GLU A 456 5.97 -0.51 -2.16
N TRP A 457 6.12 0.03 -0.96
CA TRP A 457 5.13 0.90 -0.32
C TRP A 457 5.38 2.37 -0.65
N THR A 458 4.43 2.99 -1.36
CA THR A 458 4.50 4.40 -1.76
C THR A 458 3.29 5.19 -1.27
N ARG A 459 3.53 6.47 -0.95
CA ARG A 459 2.54 7.49 -0.55
C ARG A 459 2.80 8.83 -1.24
N PRO A 460 2.61 8.94 -2.57
CA PRO A 460 3.01 10.10 -3.37
C PRO A 460 2.52 11.43 -2.84
N LEU A 461 1.26 11.50 -2.40
CA LEU A 461 0.61 12.73 -1.94
C LEU A 461 0.96 13.09 -0.49
N SER A 462 1.79 12.27 0.16
CA SER A 462 2.34 12.49 1.51
C SER A 462 3.88 12.58 1.53
N GLY A 463 4.53 12.81 0.38
CA GLY A 463 5.99 12.90 0.26
C GLY A 463 6.69 11.68 -0.32
N TYR A 464 5.94 10.79 -1.00
CA TYR A 464 6.35 9.52 -1.58
C TYR A 464 6.73 8.43 -0.58
N LEU A 465 7.68 8.71 0.32
CA LEU A 465 8.08 7.74 1.34
C LEU A 465 7.09 7.75 2.50
N PRO A 466 6.71 6.57 3.03
CA PRO A 466 5.86 6.50 4.20
C PRO A 466 6.61 7.02 5.43
N ARG A 467 6.14 8.15 5.97
CA ARG A 467 6.76 8.82 7.12
C ARG A 467 6.90 7.88 8.32
N GLY A 468 8.10 7.78 8.88
CA GLY A 468 8.42 6.89 10.01
C GLY A 468 8.63 5.42 9.62
N PHE A 469 8.40 5.06 8.36
CA PHE A 469 8.59 3.72 7.81
C PHE A 469 9.44 3.74 6.54
N GLU A 470 10.27 4.77 6.35
CA GLU A 470 11.03 4.98 5.12
C GLU A 470 11.92 3.77 4.81
N SER A 471 12.57 3.18 5.82
CA SER A 471 13.41 1.98 5.67
C SER A 471 12.63 0.69 5.38
N TRP A 472 11.31 0.69 5.60
CA TRP A 472 10.40 -0.44 5.37
C TRP A 472 9.66 -0.34 4.04
N SER A 473 9.84 0.75 3.30
CA SER A 473 9.17 0.98 2.01
C SER A 473 9.53 -0.02 0.93
N ILE A 474 10.68 -0.69 1.02
CA ILE A 474 11.11 -1.74 0.09
C ILE A 474 11.33 -3.03 0.90
N PRO A 475 10.77 -4.18 0.48
CA PRO A 475 10.99 -5.44 1.18
C PRO A 475 12.49 -5.80 1.29
N GLY A 476 12.97 -6.01 2.52
CA GLY A 476 14.39 -6.24 2.84
C GLY A 476 14.81 -7.70 2.93
N GLY A 477 13.91 -8.65 2.66
CA GLY A 477 14.13 -10.09 2.85
C GLY A 477 13.71 -10.59 4.24
N SER A 478 14.16 -11.78 4.65
CA SER A 478 13.74 -12.36 5.94
C SER A 478 14.47 -11.70 7.12
N SER A 479 13.75 -11.42 8.20
CA SER A 479 14.27 -10.85 9.45
C SER A 479 13.69 -11.56 10.66
N LEU A 480 14.48 -11.66 11.74
CA LEU A 480 14.04 -12.20 13.03
C LEU A 480 14.14 -11.12 14.11
N PHE A 481 13.02 -10.86 14.79
CA PHE A 481 12.97 -10.00 15.97
C PHE A 481 12.90 -10.87 17.22
N SER A 482 13.81 -10.64 18.16
CA SER A 482 13.83 -11.35 19.43
C SER A 482 13.73 -10.36 20.58
N ALA A 483 12.82 -10.64 21.50
CA ALA A 483 12.67 -9.93 22.76
C ALA A 483 12.63 -10.95 23.89
N MET A 484 13.37 -10.68 24.97
CA MET A 484 13.35 -11.50 26.17
C MET A 484 12.49 -10.79 27.21
N GLY A 485 11.36 -11.40 27.58
CA GLY A 485 10.57 -10.91 28.71
C GLY A 485 11.31 -11.14 30.02
N ARG A 486 11.46 -10.10 30.85
CA ARG A 486 11.71 -10.29 32.28
C ARG A 486 10.40 -10.75 32.91
N GLY A 487 10.13 -12.05 32.84
CA GLY A 487 9.00 -12.76 33.46
C GLY A 487 7.66 -12.03 33.45
N TRP A 488 6.83 -12.20 32.41
CA TRP A 488 5.36 -12.00 32.39
C TRP A 488 4.78 -10.75 33.12
N THR A 489 5.58 -9.73 33.37
CA THR A 489 5.18 -8.41 33.85
C THR A 489 5.99 -7.39 33.07
N GLY A 490 5.34 -6.72 32.12
CA GLY A 490 5.90 -5.58 31.42
C GLY A 490 6.38 -5.88 30.00
N TRP A 491 5.46 -5.74 29.05
CA TRP A 491 5.80 -5.28 27.72
C TRP A 491 5.35 -3.82 27.62
N PRO A 492 6.20 -2.83 27.94
CA PRO A 492 5.99 -1.46 27.48
C PRO A 492 6.49 -1.37 26.04
N GLY A 493 5.66 -0.79 25.17
CA GLY A 493 5.80 -0.81 23.73
C GLY A 493 7.10 -0.24 23.16
N ARG A 494 7.36 -0.64 21.92
CA ARG A 494 8.00 0.20 20.92
C ARG A 494 6.96 0.60 19.89
#